data_AF-A0A9X8BZ13-F1
#
_entry.id   AF-A0A9X8BZ13-F1
#
_cell.length_a   1.000
_cell.length_b   1.000
_cell.length_c   1.000
_cell.angle_alpha   90.00
_cell.angle_beta   90.00
_cell.angle_gamma   90.00
#
_symmetry.space_group_name_H-M   'P 1'
#
loop_
_entity.id
_entity.type
_entity.pdbx_description
1 polymer ?
#
loop_
_entity_poly.entity_id
_entity_poly.type
_entity_poly.pdbx_seq_one_letter_code
_entity_poly.pdbx_strand_id
1 'polypeptide(L)'
;MSFKQIIYDELKGEVSPKRRAVVSDTDSYLLGVASTKEELKTLLNKETVGSVVCDQSIIGTVGFNVETEEVVVSKNISKIEPLSNPVITEITGSRYVNDTKLSKSELNQLIERNNEYVDKIHKSLMNYQTLTTLKDEKEVLHDLPKVVSLKIGKDGIWFYLSELQLSTETYCGTFMVHGKGKDLYAHEIAEIVSPVWGISEKEIEDILLGGF
;
A
#
# COMPACT_ATOMS: atom_id res chain seq x y z
N MET A 1 -17.00 -12.53 23.85
CA MET A 1 -16.68 -11.27 23.14
C MET A 1 -15.80 -11.66 21.97
N SER A 2 -16.10 -11.24 20.74
CA SER A 2 -15.29 -11.62 19.56
C SER A 2 -13.98 -10.83 19.54
N PHE A 3 -12.92 -11.40 18.95
CA PHE A 3 -11.64 -10.70 18.83
C PHE A 3 -11.76 -9.37 18.08
N LYS A 4 -12.58 -9.31 17.02
CA LYS A 4 -12.90 -8.06 16.31
C LYS A 4 -13.51 -6.97 17.22
N GLN A 5 -14.32 -7.36 18.20
CA GLN A 5 -14.88 -6.41 19.18
C GLN A 5 -13.78 -5.88 20.12
N ILE A 6 -12.83 -6.73 20.51
CA ILE A 6 -11.65 -6.31 21.31
C ILE A 6 -10.83 -5.29 20.52
N ILE A 7 -10.51 -5.58 19.24
CA ILE A 7 -9.78 -4.64 18.37
C ILE A 7 -10.50 -3.29 18.29
N TYR A 8 -11.82 -3.29 18.09
CA TYR A 8 -12.60 -2.05 18.05
C TYR A 8 -12.53 -1.30 19.38
N ASP A 9 -12.70 -1.98 20.51
CA ASP A 9 -12.72 -1.33 21.81
C ASP A 9 -11.37 -0.72 22.19
N GLU A 10 -10.26 -1.35 21.79
CA GLU A 10 -8.91 -0.81 21.94
C GLU A 10 -8.64 0.38 21.01
N LEU A 11 -9.02 0.27 19.73
CA LEU A 11 -8.62 1.25 18.71
C LEU A 11 -9.60 2.42 18.53
N LYS A 12 -10.85 2.33 18.97
CA LYS A 12 -11.88 3.38 18.75
C LYS A 12 -11.51 4.75 19.35
N GLY A 13 -10.64 4.78 20.37
CA GLY A 13 -10.12 6.02 20.98
C GLY A 13 -8.80 6.51 20.36
N GLU A 14 -8.12 5.66 19.60
CA GLU A 14 -6.82 5.94 18.96
C GLU A 14 -6.99 6.42 17.51
N VAL A 15 -7.95 5.81 16.79
CA VAL A 15 -8.18 6.09 15.37
C VAL A 15 -8.64 7.54 15.19
N SER A 16 -7.90 8.25 14.35
CA SER A 16 -8.15 9.65 13.99
C SER A 16 -7.53 9.94 12.60
N PRO A 17 -7.80 11.11 12.00
CA PRO A 17 -7.15 11.48 10.73
C PRO A 17 -5.62 11.41 10.74
N LYS A 18 -4.99 11.57 11.91
CA LYS A 18 -3.52 11.50 12.09
C LYS A 18 -3.00 10.14 12.56
N ARG A 19 -3.88 9.26 13.04
CA ARG A 19 -3.57 7.92 13.55
C ARG A 19 -4.56 6.96 12.92
N ARG A 20 -4.19 6.40 11.80
CA ARG A 20 -5.10 5.65 10.94
C ARG A 20 -4.87 4.15 11.13
N ALA A 21 -5.95 3.38 11.03
CA ALA A 21 -5.87 1.94 11.06
C ALA A 21 -5.93 1.38 9.64
N VAL A 22 -4.88 0.67 9.24
CA VAL A 22 -4.78 -0.10 8.01
C VAL A 22 -5.48 -1.44 8.23
N VAL A 23 -6.53 -1.73 7.48
CA VAL A 23 -7.29 -2.98 7.61
C VAL A 23 -7.12 -3.80 6.34
N SER A 24 -6.71 -5.05 6.48
CA SER A 24 -6.48 -5.96 5.36
C SER A 24 -7.25 -7.27 5.51
N ASP A 25 -7.42 -7.98 4.40
CA ASP A 25 -7.97 -9.31 4.38
C ASP A 25 -6.96 -10.36 4.88
N THR A 26 -7.42 -11.61 4.91
CA THR A 26 -6.65 -12.81 5.28
C THR A 26 -5.38 -12.99 4.45
N ASP A 27 -5.31 -12.44 3.25
CA ASP A 27 -4.17 -12.56 2.35
C ASP A 27 -3.30 -11.28 2.31
N SER A 28 -3.52 -10.37 3.27
CA SER A 28 -2.81 -9.10 3.41
C SER A 28 -3.07 -8.09 2.28
N TYR A 29 -4.20 -8.22 1.58
CA TYR A 29 -4.66 -7.16 0.68
C TYR A 29 -5.49 -6.13 1.44
N LEU A 30 -5.28 -4.85 1.12
CA LEU A 30 -5.93 -3.74 1.78
C LEU A 30 -7.44 -3.77 1.51
N LEU A 31 -8.23 -3.78 2.59
CA LEU A 31 -9.67 -3.63 2.56
C LEU A 31 -10.10 -2.17 2.74
N GLY A 32 -9.23 -1.37 3.35
CA GLY A 32 -9.44 0.06 3.56
C GLY A 32 -8.55 0.61 4.66
N VAL A 33 -8.65 1.91 4.87
CA VAL A 33 -7.98 2.63 5.93
C VAL A 33 -9.02 3.38 6.73
N ALA A 34 -9.09 3.11 8.04
CA ALA A 34 -9.96 3.83 8.94
C ALA A 34 -9.26 5.05 9.54
N SER A 35 -9.90 6.20 9.39
CA SER A 35 -9.56 7.49 10.02
C SER A 35 -10.55 7.91 11.10
N THR A 36 -11.68 7.20 11.20
CA THR A 36 -12.70 7.37 12.24
C THR A 36 -13.08 6.02 12.88
N LYS A 37 -13.70 6.07 14.07
CA LYS A 37 -14.22 4.86 14.73
C LYS A 37 -15.36 4.22 13.93
N GLU A 38 -16.16 5.01 13.21
CA GLU A 38 -17.25 4.54 12.35
C GLU A 38 -16.71 3.75 11.15
N GLU A 39 -15.66 4.26 10.50
CA GLU A 39 -14.95 3.56 9.42
C GLU A 39 -14.31 2.27 9.95
N LEU A 40 -13.64 2.32 11.11
CA LEU A 40 -13.05 1.14 11.74
C LEU A 40 -14.11 0.06 11.98
N LYS A 41 -15.26 0.44 12.55
CA LYS A 41 -16.38 -0.48 12.80
C LYS A 41 -16.90 -1.09 11.50
N THR A 42 -17.06 -0.27 10.46
CA THR A 42 -17.51 -0.71 9.14
C THR A 42 -16.54 -1.72 8.52
N LEU A 43 -15.24 -1.43 8.55
CA LEU A 43 -14.21 -2.33 8.03
C LEU A 43 -14.13 -3.64 8.81
N LEU A 44 -14.19 -3.59 10.15
CA LEU A 44 -14.16 -4.78 11.01
C LEU A 44 -15.35 -5.72 10.78
N ASN A 45 -16.51 -5.19 10.36
CA ASN A 45 -17.68 -6.02 10.04
C ASN A 45 -17.52 -6.85 8.76
N LYS A 46 -16.51 -6.56 7.91
CA LYS A 46 -16.24 -7.40 6.74
C LYS A 46 -15.80 -8.79 7.21
N GLU A 47 -16.32 -9.84 6.58
CA GLU A 47 -16.01 -11.23 6.98
C GLU A 47 -14.54 -11.56 6.76
N THR A 48 -13.95 -11.04 5.68
CA THR A 48 -12.60 -11.34 5.21
C THR A 48 -11.47 -10.68 5.98
N VAL A 49 -11.73 -9.85 7.00
CA VAL A 49 -10.68 -9.15 7.75
C VAL A 49 -9.71 -10.15 8.39
N GLY A 50 -8.44 -10.07 7.99
CA GLY A 50 -7.35 -10.90 8.49
C GLY A 50 -6.42 -10.15 9.44
N SER A 51 -6.20 -8.85 9.22
CA SER A 51 -5.39 -8.04 10.12
C SER A 51 -5.78 -6.57 10.18
N VAL A 52 -5.45 -5.95 11.30
CA VAL A 52 -5.59 -4.51 11.54
C VAL A 52 -4.28 -3.98 12.09
N VAL A 53 -3.73 -2.93 11.49
CA VAL A 53 -2.54 -2.24 11.99
C VAL A 53 -2.88 -0.80 12.29
N CYS A 54 -2.66 -0.36 13.52
CA CYS A 54 -2.70 1.05 13.88
C CYS A 54 -1.27 1.55 14.01
N ASP A 55 -0.83 2.33 13.02
CA ASP A 55 0.50 2.91 13.05
C ASP A 55 0.52 4.15 13.96
N GLN A 56 1.61 4.31 14.71
CA GLN A 56 1.80 5.42 15.65
C GLN A 56 0.75 5.54 16.77
N SER A 57 0.23 4.42 17.30
CA SER A 57 -0.56 4.46 18.54
C SER A 57 0.28 4.96 19.72
N ILE A 58 -0.36 5.26 20.87
CA ILE A 58 0.33 5.71 22.09
C ILE A 58 1.45 4.74 22.53
N ILE A 59 1.31 3.44 22.24
CA ILE A 59 2.28 2.40 22.61
C ILE A 59 3.19 1.97 21.44
N GLY A 60 3.18 2.70 20.33
CA GLY A 60 3.90 2.37 19.09
C GLY A 60 2.98 1.77 18.01
N THR A 61 3.56 1.09 17.03
CA THR A 61 2.77 0.46 15.95
C THR A 61 2.25 -0.89 16.42
N VAL A 62 0.92 -1.01 16.52
CA VAL A 62 0.25 -2.21 17.02
C VAL A 62 -0.42 -2.93 15.86
N GLY A 63 -0.15 -4.23 15.73
CA GLY A 63 -0.78 -5.12 14.78
C GLY A 63 -1.69 -6.12 15.51
N PHE A 64 -2.88 -6.34 14.96
CA PHE A 64 -3.83 -7.34 15.41
C PHE A 64 -4.00 -8.36 14.29
N ASN A 65 -3.71 -9.63 14.58
CA ASN A 65 -3.93 -10.74 13.66
C ASN A 65 -5.24 -11.43 14.04
N VAL A 66 -6.26 -11.32 13.19
CA VAL A 66 -7.61 -11.81 13.47
C VAL A 66 -7.70 -13.33 13.37
N GLU A 67 -6.88 -13.96 12.52
CA GLU A 67 -6.87 -15.42 12.34
C GLU A 67 -6.30 -16.14 13.57
N THR A 68 -5.26 -15.57 14.17
CA THR A 68 -4.55 -16.16 15.33
C THR A 68 -4.96 -15.57 16.67
N GLU A 69 -5.77 -14.51 16.65
CA GLU A 69 -6.14 -13.71 17.82
C GLU A 69 -4.92 -13.12 18.58
N GLU A 70 -3.81 -12.90 17.85
CA GLU A 70 -2.58 -12.33 18.40
C GLU A 70 -2.54 -10.81 18.28
N VAL A 71 -1.97 -10.16 19.30
CA VAL A 71 -1.59 -8.75 19.29
C VAL A 71 -0.07 -8.67 19.28
N VAL A 72 0.48 -7.88 18.36
CA VAL A 72 1.91 -7.68 18.24
C VAL A 72 2.26 -6.20 18.22
N VAL A 73 3.47 -5.87 18.65
CA VAL A 73 4.02 -4.51 18.60
C VAL A 73 5.26 -4.54 17.72
N SER A 74 5.27 -3.73 16.66
CA SER A 74 6.41 -3.60 15.72
C SER A 74 6.94 -4.94 15.19
N LYS A 75 6.05 -5.91 14.96
CA LYS A 75 6.37 -7.23 14.40
C LYS A 75 5.53 -7.43 13.14
N ASN A 76 6.13 -8.02 12.11
CA ASN A 76 5.43 -8.31 10.87
C ASN A 76 4.26 -9.28 11.11
N ILE A 77 3.07 -8.89 10.66
CA ILE A 77 1.86 -9.74 10.60
C ILE A 77 1.39 -9.99 9.17
N SER A 78 1.96 -9.29 8.19
CA SER A 78 1.63 -9.48 6.80
C SER A 78 2.14 -10.83 6.28
N LYS A 79 1.29 -11.50 5.50
CA LYS A 79 1.65 -12.69 4.71
C LYS A 79 2.44 -12.33 3.45
N ILE A 80 2.43 -11.05 3.06
CA ILE A 80 3.33 -10.54 2.05
C ILE A 80 4.68 -10.37 2.74
N GLU A 81 5.65 -11.16 2.31
CA GLU A 81 7.01 -11.01 2.82
C GLU A 81 7.46 -9.56 2.69
N PRO A 82 8.17 -9.00 3.68
CA PRO A 82 8.61 -7.61 3.64
C PRO A 82 9.48 -7.43 2.39
N LEU A 83 8.92 -6.80 1.38
CA LEU A 83 9.58 -6.62 0.12
C LEU A 83 10.65 -5.55 0.35
N SER A 84 11.92 -5.93 0.34
CA SER A 84 13.03 -4.97 0.44
C SER A 84 12.96 -3.86 -0.62
N ASN A 85 12.19 -4.10 -1.70
CA ASN A 85 11.50 -3.10 -2.50
C ASN A 85 10.35 -3.80 -3.27
N PRO A 86 9.07 -3.52 -2.98
CA PRO A 86 7.94 -4.19 -3.60
C PRO A 86 7.94 -4.10 -5.13
N VAL A 87 8.18 -2.89 -5.60
CA VAL A 87 8.18 -2.52 -7.02
C VAL A 87 9.25 -3.28 -7.79
N ILE A 88 10.44 -3.47 -7.21
CA ILE A 88 11.52 -4.22 -7.88
C ILE A 88 11.18 -5.69 -8.00
N THR A 89 10.57 -6.28 -6.97
CA THR A 89 10.21 -7.69 -7.02
C THR A 89 9.16 -7.94 -8.10
N GLU A 90 8.24 -6.99 -8.27
CA GLU A 90 7.21 -7.06 -9.30
C GLU A 90 7.81 -6.88 -10.72
N ILE A 91 8.67 -5.88 -10.93
CA ILE A 91 9.30 -5.61 -12.24
C ILE A 91 10.31 -6.72 -12.61
N THR A 92 11.13 -7.18 -11.67
CA THR A 92 12.15 -8.20 -11.97
C THR A 92 11.60 -9.63 -11.88
N GLY A 93 10.42 -9.83 -11.32
CA GLY A 93 9.83 -11.16 -11.10
C GLY A 93 10.57 -12.02 -10.07
N SER A 94 11.57 -11.46 -9.39
CA SER A 94 12.37 -12.13 -8.35
C SER A 94 12.72 -11.16 -7.23
N ARG A 95 12.94 -11.70 -6.03
CA ARG A 95 13.49 -10.93 -4.90
C ARG A 95 14.95 -10.56 -5.11
N TYR A 96 15.65 -11.34 -5.92
CA TYR A 96 17.03 -11.10 -6.29
C TYR A 96 17.05 -10.66 -7.74
N VAL A 97 17.61 -9.47 -7.97
CA VAL A 97 17.71 -8.86 -9.29
C VAL A 97 18.33 -9.80 -10.34
N ASN A 98 19.23 -10.69 -9.92
CA ASN A 98 19.93 -11.62 -10.80
C ASN A 98 19.15 -12.90 -11.12
N ASP A 99 17.94 -13.08 -10.55
CA ASP A 99 17.09 -14.28 -10.74
C ASP A 99 15.85 -13.98 -11.61
N THR A 100 15.86 -12.86 -12.34
CA THR A 100 14.77 -12.55 -13.27
C THR A 100 14.68 -13.58 -14.40
N LYS A 101 13.45 -13.98 -14.75
CA LYS A 101 13.17 -14.83 -15.91
C LYS A 101 13.10 -14.04 -17.22
N LEU A 102 13.13 -12.71 -17.15
CA LEU A 102 13.05 -11.82 -18.30
C LEU A 102 14.44 -11.68 -18.94
N SER A 103 14.46 -11.59 -20.27
CA SER A 103 15.66 -11.14 -20.98
C SER A 103 15.98 -9.67 -20.62
N LYS A 104 17.24 -9.27 -20.79
CA LYS A 104 17.68 -7.89 -20.55
C LYS A 104 16.87 -6.86 -21.35
N SER A 105 16.44 -7.23 -22.57
CA SER A 105 15.62 -6.37 -23.43
C SER A 105 14.20 -6.21 -22.89
N GLU A 106 13.56 -7.30 -22.45
CA GLU A 106 12.22 -7.27 -21.85
C GLU A 106 12.23 -6.47 -20.54
N LEU A 107 13.27 -6.68 -19.72
CA LEU A 107 13.44 -5.93 -18.49
C LEU A 107 13.64 -4.43 -18.77
N ASN A 108 14.44 -4.05 -19.77
CA ASN A 108 14.62 -2.64 -20.13
C ASN A 108 13.28 -1.97 -20.53
N GLN A 109 12.50 -2.62 -21.40
CA GLN A 109 11.20 -2.10 -21.84
C GLN A 109 10.23 -1.93 -20.67
N LEU A 110 10.22 -2.90 -19.74
CA LEU A 110 9.36 -2.84 -18.56
C LEU A 110 9.76 -1.71 -17.61
N ILE A 111 11.07 -1.49 -17.40
CA ILE A 111 11.59 -0.39 -16.59
C ILE A 111 11.22 0.95 -17.22
N GLU A 112 11.45 1.12 -18.52
CA GLU A 112 11.13 2.37 -19.24
C GLU A 112 9.63 2.69 -19.14
N ARG A 113 8.76 1.71 -19.41
CA ARG A 113 7.31 1.86 -19.32
C ARG A 113 6.86 2.22 -17.89
N ASN A 114 7.40 1.51 -16.89
CA ASN A 114 7.11 1.82 -15.49
C ASN A 114 7.53 3.24 -15.11
N ASN A 115 8.73 3.65 -15.52
CA ASN A 115 9.25 4.97 -15.19
C ASN A 115 8.42 6.08 -15.86
N GLU A 116 7.98 5.88 -17.10
CA GLU A 116 7.06 6.80 -17.77
C GLU A 116 5.72 6.91 -17.04
N TYR A 117 5.14 5.76 -16.65
CA TYR A 117 3.91 5.71 -15.87
C TYR A 117 4.07 6.50 -14.56
N VAL A 118 5.09 6.17 -13.76
CA VAL A 118 5.38 6.85 -12.49
C VAL A 118 5.58 8.35 -12.67
N ASP A 119 6.25 8.77 -13.75
CA ASP A 119 6.49 10.17 -14.06
C ASP A 119 5.20 10.94 -14.37
N LYS A 120 4.28 10.33 -15.13
CA LYS A 120 2.95 10.90 -15.42
C LYS A 120 2.14 11.04 -14.13
N ILE A 121 2.05 9.98 -13.32
CA ILE A 121 1.31 10.02 -12.06
C ILE A 121 1.90 11.06 -11.09
N HIS A 122 3.23 11.12 -10.97
CA HIS A 122 3.88 12.10 -10.10
C HIS A 122 3.54 13.54 -10.49
N LYS A 123 3.59 13.87 -11.79
CA LYS A 123 3.23 15.21 -12.28
C LYS A 123 1.78 15.57 -11.97
N SER A 124 0.86 14.62 -12.11
CA SER A 124 -0.55 14.85 -11.78
C SER A 124 -0.76 15.09 -10.29
N LEU A 125 -0.09 14.31 -9.43
CA LEU A 125 -0.20 14.42 -7.97
C LEU A 125 0.50 15.64 -7.38
N MET A 126 1.50 16.20 -8.06
CA MET A 126 2.19 17.43 -7.62
C MET A 126 1.25 18.65 -7.45
N ASN A 127 0.07 18.63 -8.07
CA ASN A 127 -0.92 19.70 -7.91
C ASN A 127 -1.63 19.67 -6.54
N TYR A 128 -1.49 18.58 -5.78
CA TYR A 128 -2.17 18.38 -4.51
C TYR A 128 -1.24 18.65 -3.33
N GLN A 129 -1.27 19.89 -2.83
CA GLN A 129 -0.41 20.36 -1.73
C GLN A 129 -0.57 19.56 -0.41
N THR A 130 -1.66 18.81 -0.26
CA THR A 130 -1.89 17.98 0.93
C THR A 130 -1.21 16.61 0.87
N LEU A 131 -0.65 16.26 -0.29
CA LEU A 131 0.12 15.03 -0.48
C LEU A 131 1.61 15.33 -0.46
N THR A 132 2.38 14.43 0.14
CA THR A 132 3.82 14.37 -0.07
C THR A 132 4.10 13.33 -1.13
N THR A 133 4.81 13.70 -2.20
CA THR A 133 5.20 12.76 -3.25
C THR A 133 6.72 12.72 -3.38
N LEU A 134 7.30 11.53 -3.39
CA LEU A 134 8.74 11.32 -3.50
C LEU A 134 9.02 10.21 -4.50
N LYS A 135 9.89 10.47 -5.48
CA LYS A 135 10.42 9.41 -6.34
C LYS A 135 11.56 8.71 -5.60
N ASP A 136 11.52 7.38 -5.64
CA ASP A 136 12.59 6.52 -5.12
C ASP A 136 13.16 5.72 -6.29
N GLU A 137 14.45 5.89 -6.51
CA GLU A 137 15.19 5.31 -7.62
C GLU A 137 16.10 4.21 -7.11
N LYS A 138 16.01 3.02 -7.72
CA LYS A 138 16.87 1.91 -7.35
C LYS A 138 17.50 1.28 -8.58
N GLU A 139 18.81 1.12 -8.48
CA GLU A 139 19.59 0.42 -9.47
C GLU A 139 19.33 -1.09 -9.36
N VAL A 140 19.02 -1.68 -10.50
CA VAL A 140 18.75 -3.12 -10.65
C VAL A 140 19.98 -3.74 -11.30
N LEU A 141 20.27 -3.39 -12.55
CA LEU A 141 21.49 -3.81 -13.26
C LEU A 141 22.25 -2.57 -13.75
N HIS A 142 23.58 -2.58 -13.66
CA HIS A 142 24.44 -1.44 -14.03
C HIS A 142 24.22 -0.90 -15.44
N ASP A 143 23.81 -1.75 -16.38
CA ASP A 143 23.61 -1.38 -17.78
C ASP A 143 22.15 -1.04 -18.13
N LEU A 144 21.26 -0.99 -17.13
CA LEU A 144 19.85 -0.67 -17.32
C LEU A 144 19.50 0.64 -16.60
N PRO A 145 18.45 1.36 -17.05
CA PRO A 145 17.91 2.47 -16.29
C PRO A 145 17.54 2.04 -14.86
N LYS A 146 17.64 2.97 -13.91
CA LYS A 146 17.14 2.73 -12.56
C LYS A 146 15.63 2.56 -12.59
N VAL A 147 15.12 1.65 -11.76
CA VAL A 147 13.68 1.53 -11.51
C VAL A 147 13.23 2.68 -10.64
N VAL A 148 12.21 3.40 -11.09
CA VAL A 148 11.57 4.48 -10.33
C VAL A 148 10.29 3.94 -9.69
N SER A 149 10.09 4.24 -8.41
CA SER A 149 8.84 4.05 -7.70
C SER A 149 8.38 5.36 -7.09
N LEU A 150 7.07 5.53 -6.90
CA LEU A 150 6.50 6.74 -6.31
C LEU A 150 6.00 6.45 -4.89
N LYS A 151 6.57 7.15 -3.91
CA LYS A 151 6.04 7.19 -2.54
C LYS A 151 5.03 8.33 -2.45
N ILE A 152 3.82 8.02 -1.99
CA ILE A 152 2.71 8.97 -1.82
C ILE A 152 2.30 8.95 -0.35
N GLY A 153 2.59 10.03 0.36
CA GLY A 153 2.39 10.16 1.79
C GLY A 153 1.28 11.14 2.16
N LYS A 154 0.41 10.74 3.08
CA LYS A 154 -0.55 11.64 3.75
C LYS A 154 -0.86 11.17 5.16
N ASP A 155 -0.80 12.09 6.11
CA ASP A 155 -1.14 11.89 7.52
C ASP A 155 -0.57 10.60 8.12
N GLY A 156 0.73 10.36 7.87
CA GLY A 156 1.46 9.22 8.44
C GLY A 156 1.33 7.90 7.69
N ILE A 157 0.50 7.81 6.64
CA ILE A 157 0.44 6.64 5.76
C ILE A 157 1.22 6.92 4.49
N TRP A 158 2.01 5.93 4.08
CA TRP A 158 2.77 5.94 2.83
C TRP A 158 2.32 4.81 1.90
N PHE A 159 1.97 5.19 0.68
CA PHE A 159 1.73 4.28 -0.42
C PHE A 159 2.94 4.25 -1.34
N TYR A 160 3.20 3.09 -1.91
CA TYR A 160 4.26 2.84 -2.88
C TYR A 160 3.60 2.40 -4.17
N LEU A 161 3.84 3.17 -5.23
CA LEU A 161 3.23 3.00 -6.55
C LEU A 161 4.30 2.72 -7.60
N SER A 162 3.96 1.79 -8.48
CA SER A 162 4.57 1.51 -9.77
C SER A 162 3.45 1.23 -10.78
N GLU A 163 3.80 1.01 -12.04
CA GLU A 163 2.80 0.58 -13.04
C GLU A 163 2.12 -0.75 -12.66
N LEU A 164 2.88 -1.68 -12.05
CA LEU A 164 2.43 -3.05 -11.79
C LEU A 164 1.85 -3.25 -10.39
N GLN A 165 2.00 -2.26 -9.51
CA GLN A 165 1.69 -2.44 -8.10
C GLN A 165 1.38 -1.12 -7.39
N LEU A 166 0.43 -1.21 -6.46
CA LEU A 166 0.20 -0.26 -5.38
C LEU A 166 0.14 -0.98 -4.04
N SER A 167 0.90 -0.52 -3.05
CA SER A 167 0.89 -1.07 -1.68
C SER A 167 1.07 0.00 -0.62
N THR A 168 0.72 -0.30 0.63
CA THR A 168 1.04 0.52 1.80
C THR A 168 1.99 -0.23 2.73
N GLU A 169 2.90 0.49 3.39
CA GLU A 169 3.87 -0.09 4.33
C GLU A 169 3.63 0.48 5.73
N THR A 170 3.69 -0.41 6.72
CA THR A 170 3.63 -0.10 8.14
C THR A 170 4.77 -0.81 8.84
N TYR A 171 5.06 -0.47 10.10
CA TYR A 171 6.02 -1.25 10.90
C TYR A 171 5.58 -2.70 11.16
N CYS A 172 4.31 -3.04 10.93
CA CYS A 172 3.80 -4.41 11.04
C CYS A 172 3.69 -5.13 9.68
N GLY A 173 4.30 -4.57 8.62
CA GLY A 173 4.42 -5.23 7.31
C GLY A 173 3.86 -4.40 6.15
N THR A 174 3.94 -5.00 4.96
CA THR A 174 3.43 -4.45 3.70
C THR A 174 2.05 -5.01 3.40
N PHE A 175 1.11 -4.16 2.99
CA PHE A 175 -0.24 -4.56 2.58
C PHE A 175 -0.51 -4.13 1.15
N MET A 176 -0.98 -5.06 0.32
CA MET A 176 -1.13 -4.85 -1.12
C MET A 176 -2.48 -4.22 -1.44
N VAL A 177 -2.52 -3.18 -2.26
CA VAL A 177 -3.77 -2.65 -2.83
C VAL A 177 -4.05 -3.33 -4.16
N HIS A 178 -3.10 -3.24 -5.08
CA HIS A 178 -3.16 -3.78 -6.44
C HIS A 178 -1.79 -4.38 -6.78
N GLY A 179 -1.78 -5.53 -7.44
CA GLY A 179 -0.56 -6.14 -7.96
C GLY A 179 -0.72 -7.65 -8.16
N LYS A 180 0.39 -8.38 -8.15
CA LYS A 180 0.37 -9.84 -8.37
C LYS A 180 -0.58 -10.57 -7.41
N GLY A 181 -1.55 -11.27 -8.00
CA GLY A 181 -2.54 -12.06 -7.25
C GLY A 181 -3.82 -11.31 -6.90
N LYS A 182 -3.87 -9.99 -7.09
CA LYS A 182 -5.09 -9.17 -6.98
C LYS A 182 -5.00 -7.99 -7.94
N ASP A 183 -5.51 -8.24 -9.14
CA ASP A 183 -5.67 -7.22 -10.17
C ASP A 183 -6.98 -6.49 -9.92
N LEU A 184 -6.88 -5.20 -9.64
CA LEU A 184 -8.00 -4.30 -9.38
C LEU A 184 -8.12 -3.29 -10.51
N TYR A 185 -9.36 -2.98 -10.90
CA TYR A 185 -9.64 -1.88 -11.79
C TYR A 185 -9.34 -0.52 -11.12
N ALA A 186 -9.11 0.51 -11.93
CA ALA A 186 -8.76 1.85 -11.44
C ALA A 186 -9.81 2.41 -10.46
N HIS A 187 -11.11 2.15 -10.68
CA HIS A 187 -12.17 2.59 -9.76
C HIS A 187 -12.09 1.88 -8.40
N GLU A 188 -11.79 0.58 -8.35
CA GLU A 188 -11.63 -0.16 -7.09
C GLU A 188 -10.41 0.32 -6.30
N ILE A 189 -9.31 0.66 -7.00
CA ILE A 189 -8.15 1.29 -6.37
C ILE A 189 -8.55 2.66 -5.81
N ALA A 190 -9.26 3.47 -6.61
CA ALA A 190 -9.68 4.82 -6.23
C ALA A 190 -10.58 4.82 -4.99
N GLU A 191 -11.53 3.89 -4.86
CA GLU A 191 -12.36 3.72 -3.66
C GLU A 191 -11.51 3.51 -2.39
N ILE A 192 -10.40 2.79 -2.49
CA ILE A 192 -9.51 2.49 -1.35
C ILE A 192 -8.66 3.71 -0.97
N VAL A 193 -8.10 4.41 -1.97
CA VAL A 193 -7.12 5.49 -1.70
C VAL A 193 -7.73 6.88 -1.61
N SER A 194 -8.90 7.13 -2.19
CA SER A 194 -9.62 8.43 -2.16
C SER A 194 -9.81 8.97 -0.74
N PRO A 195 -10.35 8.18 0.21
CA PRO A 195 -10.50 8.64 1.60
C PRO A 195 -9.17 9.02 2.24
N VAL A 196 -8.08 8.37 1.81
CA VAL A 196 -6.76 8.59 2.38
C VAL A 196 -6.10 9.83 1.79
N TRP A 197 -6.08 9.93 0.47
CA TRP A 197 -5.41 10.98 -0.29
C TRP A 197 -6.20 12.29 -0.26
N GLY A 198 -7.51 12.24 0.03
CA GLY A 198 -8.39 13.41 0.02
C GLY A 198 -8.51 14.01 -1.38
N ILE A 199 -8.54 13.15 -2.39
CA ILE A 199 -8.79 13.43 -3.80
C ILE A 199 -10.04 12.64 -4.16
N SER A 200 -10.94 13.19 -4.98
CA SER A 200 -12.15 12.45 -5.33
C SER A 200 -11.81 11.15 -6.07
N GLU A 201 -12.65 10.12 -5.91
CA GLU A 201 -12.46 8.82 -6.58
C GLU A 201 -12.30 9.00 -8.10
N LYS A 202 -13.09 9.89 -8.70
CA LYS A 202 -13.03 10.15 -10.13
C LYS A 202 -11.69 10.76 -10.57
N GLU A 203 -11.20 11.74 -9.82
CA GLU A 203 -9.89 12.34 -10.11
C GLU A 203 -8.75 11.32 -9.94
N ILE A 204 -8.82 10.45 -8.92
CA ILE A 204 -7.82 9.38 -8.75
C ILE A 204 -7.88 8.41 -9.93
N GLU A 205 -9.08 7.98 -10.33
CA GLU A 205 -9.27 7.10 -11.49
C GLU A 205 -8.64 7.73 -12.75
N ASP A 206 -8.95 9.00 -13.02
CA ASP A 206 -8.41 9.72 -14.19
C ASP A 206 -6.88 9.87 -14.11
N ILE A 207 -6.33 10.08 -12.92
CA ILE A 207 -4.87 10.11 -12.70
C ILE A 207 -4.26 8.74 -13.02
N LEU A 208 -4.79 7.66 -12.44
CA LEU A 208 -4.26 6.29 -12.61
C LEU A 208 -4.34 5.85 -14.07
N LEU A 209 -5.43 6.15 -14.77
CA LEU A 209 -5.61 5.85 -16.19
C LEU A 209 -4.74 6.74 -17.08
N GLY A 210 -4.56 8.02 -16.72
CA GLY A 210 -3.67 8.95 -17.42
C GLY A 210 -2.18 8.61 -17.29
N GLY A 211 -1.82 7.64 -16.45
CA GLY A 211 -0.47 7.09 -16.38
C GLY A 211 -0.10 6.19 -17.58
N PHE A 212 -1.07 5.60 -18.26
CA PHE A 212 -0.83 4.71 -19.40
C PHE A 212 -0.63 5.47 -20.73
#